data_AF-A0A0D5CN27-F1
#
_entry.id   AF-A0A0D5CN27-F1
#
_cell.length_a   1.000
_cell.length_b   1.000
_cell.length_c   1.000
_cell.angle_alpha   90.00
_cell.angle_beta   90.00
_cell.angle_gamma   90.00
#
_symmetry.space_group_name_H-M   'P 1'
#
loop_
_entity.id
_entity.type
_entity.pdbx_description
1 polymer ?
#
loop_
_entity_poly.entity_id
_entity_poly.type
_entity_poly.pdbx_seq_one_letter_code
_entity_poly.pdbx_strand_id
1 'polypeptide(L)'
;MTLSKKDQDRYDRMAAIEETSTGATLPGDSAHGADAAEIGAQLLLDALGSEAAVAKAIGRPKLGGAAPDGEHTPTIRVRVPKDRKDRLEQLRIAHHRKYASDVIRDAIDEYLDRHKDDLHRVAG
;
A
#
# COMPACT_ATOMS: atom_id res chain seq x y z
N MET A 1 48.32 12.97 19.01
CA MET A 1 48.48 11.52 19.21
C MET A 1 48.72 10.91 17.85
N THR A 2 49.89 10.34 17.60
CA THR A 2 50.18 9.61 16.35
C THR A 2 49.78 8.15 16.54
N LEU A 3 49.04 7.61 15.57
CA LEU A 3 48.64 6.20 15.56
C LEU A 3 49.89 5.31 15.63
N SER A 4 49.79 4.18 16.35
CA SER A 4 50.85 3.18 16.34
C SER A 4 51.02 2.63 14.93
N LYS A 5 52.25 2.24 14.59
CA LYS A 5 52.55 1.62 13.28
C LYS A 5 51.64 0.42 12.99
N LYS A 6 51.32 -0.37 14.03
CA LYS A 6 50.39 -1.50 13.93
C LYS A 6 48.96 -1.08 13.57
N ASP A 7 48.53 0.07 14.07
CA ASP A 7 47.20 0.60 13.77
C ASP A 7 47.17 1.21 12.38
N GLN A 8 48.22 1.91 11.96
CA GLN A 8 48.39 2.35 10.57
C GLN A 8 48.32 1.17 9.59
N ASP A 9 49.11 0.11 9.82
CA ASP A 9 49.09 -1.10 8.98
C ASP A 9 47.73 -1.83 8.98
N ARG A 10 46.93 -1.67 10.05
CA ARG A 10 45.57 -2.20 10.14
C ARG A 10 44.59 -1.33 9.36
N TYR A 11 44.68 -0.01 9.50
CA TYR A 11 43.84 0.95 8.78
C TYR A 11 44.13 0.89 7.28
N ASP A 12 45.39 0.80 6.87
CA ASP A 12 45.78 0.69 5.47
C ASP A 12 45.26 -0.62 4.85
N ARG A 13 45.25 -1.72 5.61
CA ARG A 13 44.63 -2.98 5.17
C ARG A 13 43.12 -2.88 5.02
N MET A 14 42.43 -2.22 5.96
CA MET A 14 40.99 -2.01 5.86
C MET A 14 40.64 -1.09 4.69
N ALA A 15 41.39 -0.01 4.50
CA ALA A 15 41.21 0.91 3.37
C ALA A 15 41.41 0.20 2.02
N ALA A 16 42.44 -0.63 1.89
CA ALA A 16 42.68 -1.39 0.67
C ALA A 16 41.55 -2.39 0.34
N ILE A 17 40.93 -3.01 1.36
CA ILE A 17 39.78 -3.92 1.20
C ILE A 17 38.55 -3.15 0.71
N GLU A 18 38.27 -1.98 1.30
CA GLU A 18 37.14 -1.14 0.91
C GLU A 18 37.33 -0.51 -0.48
N GLU A 19 38.56 -0.11 -0.84
CA GLU A 19 38.89 0.41 -2.18
C GLU A 19 38.79 -0.65 -3.29
N THR A 20 38.83 -1.95 -2.95
CA THR A 20 38.58 -3.06 -3.89
C THR A 20 37.15 -3.57 -3.89
N SER A 21 36.29 -3.02 -3.02
CA SER A 21 34.86 -3.34 -3.02
C SER A 21 34.26 -2.85 -4.34
N THR A 22 33.96 -3.78 -5.25
CA THR A 22 33.35 -3.49 -6.55
C THR A 22 31.86 -3.12 -6.43
N GLY A 23 31.33 -3.01 -5.19
CA GLY A 23 29.91 -2.81 -4.94
C GLY A 23 29.03 -3.98 -5.37
N ALA A 24 29.63 -5.13 -5.70
CA ALA A 24 28.90 -6.34 -6.05
C ALA A 24 28.27 -6.95 -4.79
N THR A 25 26.95 -7.01 -4.75
CA THR A 25 26.19 -7.75 -3.72
C THR A 25 26.59 -9.22 -3.75
N LEU A 26 26.74 -9.84 -2.58
CA LEU A 26 26.98 -11.28 -2.52
C LEU A 26 25.71 -12.02 -2.99
N PRO A 27 25.86 -13.20 -3.61
CA PRO A 27 24.72 -14.06 -3.92
C PRO A 27 23.93 -14.37 -2.63
N GLY A 28 22.68 -13.87 -2.55
CA GLY A 28 21.82 -14.00 -1.36
C GLY A 28 21.59 -12.71 -0.57
N ASP A 29 22.32 -11.62 -0.86
CA ASP A 29 22.17 -10.33 -0.16
C ASP A 29 20.95 -9.52 -0.60
N SER A 30 20.33 -9.90 -1.73
CA SER A 30 19.16 -9.21 -2.27
C SER A 30 17.98 -10.18 -2.35
N ALA A 31 16.94 -9.87 -1.58
CA ALA A 31 15.65 -10.51 -1.71
C ALA A 31 14.89 -9.87 -2.88
N HIS A 32 14.08 -10.67 -3.57
CA HIS A 32 13.25 -10.21 -4.69
C HIS A 32 11.83 -10.77 -4.57
N GLY A 33 10.88 -10.10 -5.23
CA GLY A 33 9.50 -10.57 -5.30
C GLY A 33 8.85 -10.71 -3.93
N ALA A 34 8.22 -11.86 -3.67
CA ALA A 34 7.49 -12.13 -2.44
C ALA A 34 8.39 -12.05 -1.19
N ASP A 35 9.61 -12.57 -1.27
CA ASP A 35 10.56 -12.59 -0.15
C ASP A 35 10.98 -11.16 0.25
N ALA A 36 11.18 -10.27 -0.73
CA ALA A 36 11.46 -8.86 -0.48
C ALA A 36 10.27 -8.14 0.16
N ALA A 37 9.05 -8.48 -0.27
CA ALA A 37 7.83 -7.90 0.26
C ALA A 37 7.61 -8.30 1.73
N GLU A 38 7.88 -9.56 2.07
CA GLU A 38 7.78 -10.07 3.45
C GLU A 38 8.83 -9.41 4.37
N ILE A 39 10.09 -9.35 3.94
CA ILE A 39 11.16 -8.68 4.69
C ILE A 39 10.84 -7.20 4.90
N GLY A 40 10.39 -6.52 3.84
CA GLY A 40 9.99 -5.11 3.91
C GLY A 40 8.80 -4.88 4.84
N ALA A 41 7.80 -5.77 4.82
CA ALA A 41 6.62 -5.68 5.69
C ALA A 41 7.01 -5.83 7.17
N GLN A 42 7.87 -6.81 7.49
CA GLN A 42 8.35 -7.02 8.86
C GLN A 42 9.17 -5.81 9.36
N LEU A 43 10.04 -5.25 8.52
CA LEU A 43 10.86 -4.09 8.88
C LEU A 43 10.01 -2.85 9.18
N LEU A 44 8.93 -2.65 8.41
CA LEU A 44 7.98 -1.56 8.66
C LEU A 44 7.16 -1.80 9.93
N LEU A 45 6.78 -3.05 10.21
CA LEU A 45 6.10 -3.42 11.45
C LEU A 45 6.97 -3.16 12.67
N ASP A 46 8.25 -3.54 12.63
CA ASP A 46 9.20 -3.31 13.71
C ASP A 46 9.44 -1.81 13.94
N ALA A 47 9.50 -1.01 12.87
CA ALA A 47 9.74 0.42 12.96
C ALA A 47 8.51 1.22 13.43
N LEU A 48 7.30 0.81 13.05
CA LEU A 48 6.06 1.56 13.29
C LEU A 48 5.17 0.97 14.39
N GLY A 49 5.50 -0.24 14.86
CA GLY A 49 4.93 -0.88 16.04
C GLY A 49 3.51 -1.44 15.89
N SER A 50 2.84 -1.25 14.75
CA SER A 50 1.55 -1.87 14.45
C SER A 50 1.20 -1.83 12.97
N GLU A 51 0.45 -2.83 12.49
CA GLU A 51 -0.08 -2.87 11.12
C GLU A 51 -0.89 -1.61 10.76
N ALA A 52 -1.66 -1.07 11.72
CA ALA A 52 -2.45 0.14 11.52
C ALA A 52 -1.57 1.39 11.29
N ALA A 53 -0.43 1.49 11.96
CA ALA A 53 0.54 2.56 11.75
C ALA A 53 1.27 2.42 10.41
N VAL A 54 1.62 1.18 10.03
CA VAL A 54 2.20 0.84 8.72
C VAL A 54 1.26 1.23 7.59
N ALA A 55 0.00 0.80 7.63
CA ALA A 55 -1.00 1.14 6.62
C ALA A 55 -1.28 2.64 6.51
N LYS A 56 -1.16 3.39 7.62
CA LYS A 56 -1.27 4.85 7.61
C LYS A 56 -0.05 5.51 6.95
N ALA A 57 1.15 4.98 7.17
CA ALA A 57 2.40 5.51 6.66
C ALA A 57 2.62 5.22 5.16
N ILE A 58 2.24 4.03 4.69
CA ILE A 58 2.38 3.61 3.28
C ILE A 58 1.29 4.25 2.39
N GLY A 59 0.20 4.74 2.98
CA GLY A 59 -0.93 5.32 2.26
C GLY A 59 -2.08 4.32 2.05
N ARG A 60 -3.20 4.81 1.50
CA ARG A 60 -4.43 3.98 1.38
C ARG A 60 -4.29 2.96 0.23
N PRO A 61 -4.50 1.66 0.48
CA PRO A 61 -4.58 0.64 -0.57
C PRO A 61 -5.63 1.02 -1.62
N LYS A 62 -5.34 0.74 -2.90
CA LYS A 62 -6.31 0.91 -3.98
C LYS A 62 -7.53 0.01 -3.74
N LEU A 63 -8.73 0.54 -3.98
CA LEU A 63 -9.94 -0.28 -3.97
C LEU A 63 -9.88 -1.27 -5.14
N GLY A 64 -9.99 -2.57 -4.84
CA GLY A 64 -10.06 -3.65 -5.82
C GLY A 64 -8.91 -4.65 -5.83
N GLY A 65 -7.81 -4.41 -5.08
CA GLY A 65 -6.68 -5.34 -4.97
C GLY A 65 -6.06 -5.70 -6.33
N ALA A 66 -4.92 -5.09 -6.66
CA ALA A 66 -4.21 -5.28 -7.94
C ALA A 66 -4.79 -4.51 -9.15
N ALA A 67 -4.96 -3.18 -9.02
CA ALA A 67 -4.85 -2.36 -10.22
C ALA A 67 -3.35 -2.18 -10.54
N PRO A 68 -2.89 -2.47 -11.77
CA PRO A 68 -1.51 -2.26 -12.20
C PRO A 68 -0.96 -0.90 -11.75
N ASP A 69 0.34 -0.81 -11.52
CA ASP A 69 0.98 0.46 -11.17
C ASP A 69 0.58 1.53 -12.20
N GLY A 70 0.07 2.67 -11.71
CA GLY A 70 -0.46 3.75 -12.55
C GLY A 70 -1.98 3.72 -12.82
N GLU A 71 -2.68 2.61 -12.63
CA GLU A 71 -4.14 2.59 -12.83
C GLU A 71 -4.88 3.04 -11.56
N HIS A 72 -5.63 4.14 -11.69
CA HIS A 72 -6.51 4.65 -10.64
C HIS A 72 -7.83 3.88 -10.63
N THR A 73 -8.38 3.62 -9.43
CA THR A 73 -9.73 3.07 -9.32
C THR A 73 -10.73 3.96 -10.07
N PRO A 74 -11.58 3.39 -10.96
CA PRO A 74 -12.59 4.15 -11.68
C PRO A 74 -13.49 4.94 -10.73
N THR A 75 -13.83 6.18 -11.09
CA THR A 75 -14.60 7.08 -10.25
C THR A 75 -15.90 7.50 -10.94
N ILE A 76 -17.03 7.32 -10.26
CA ILE A 76 -18.32 7.84 -10.67
C ILE A 76 -18.54 9.21 -10.01
N ARG A 77 -18.67 10.27 -10.82
CA ARG A 77 -18.98 11.64 -10.34
C ARG A 77 -20.40 12.02 -10.70
N VAL A 78 -21.27 12.18 -9.71
CA VAL A 78 -22.68 12.54 -9.90
C VAL A 78 -23.08 13.65 -8.94
N ARG A 79 -23.85 14.63 -9.44
CA ARG A 79 -24.47 15.66 -8.60
C ARG A 79 -25.72 15.08 -7.94
N VAL A 80 -25.85 15.28 -6.64
CA VAL A 80 -27.00 14.82 -5.87
C VAL A 80 -27.69 15.99 -5.16
N PRO A 81 -29.02 15.98 -5.02
CA PRO A 81 -29.74 16.95 -4.19
C PRO A 81 -29.23 16.95 -2.75
N LYS A 82 -29.29 18.11 -2.08
CA LYS A 82 -28.80 18.28 -0.70
C LYS A 82 -29.45 17.29 0.28
N ASP A 83 -30.77 17.17 0.25
CA ASP A 83 -31.51 16.23 1.11
C ASP A 83 -31.00 14.78 0.95
N ARG A 84 -30.72 14.34 -0.28
CA ARG A 84 -30.17 12.99 -0.52
C ARG A 84 -28.77 12.81 0.06
N LYS A 85 -27.92 13.84 -0.03
CA LYS A 85 -26.59 13.82 0.58
C LYS A 85 -26.69 13.76 2.11
N ASP A 86 -27.61 14.51 2.69
CA ASP A 86 -27.80 14.56 4.14
C ASP A 86 -28.34 13.20 4.67
N ARG A 87 -29.27 12.55 3.95
CA ARG A 87 -29.74 11.18 4.27
C ARG A 87 -28.65 10.13 4.14
N LEU A 88 -27.78 10.25 3.14
CA LEU A 88 -26.64 9.34 2.98
C LEU A 88 -25.70 9.41 4.19
N GLU A 89 -25.46 10.61 4.72
CA GLU A 89 -24.63 10.80 5.89
C GLU A 89 -25.26 10.20 7.16
N GLN A 90 -26.58 10.33 7.31
CA GLN A 90 -27.32 9.67 8.39
C GLN A 90 -27.21 8.13 8.31
N LEU A 91 -27.37 7.57 7.10
CA LEU A 91 -27.17 6.13 6.88
C LEU A 91 -25.74 5.69 7.18
N ARG A 92 -24.73 6.48 6.79
CA ARG A 92 -23.32 6.20 7.12
C ARG A 92 -23.13 6.06 8.64
N ILE A 93 -23.70 6.97 9.42
CA ILE A 93 -23.64 6.95 10.89
C ILE A 93 -24.38 5.72 11.42
N ALA A 94 -25.60 5.47 10.94
CA ALA A 94 -26.44 4.36 11.40
C ALA A 94 -25.83 2.98 11.10
N HIS A 95 -25.16 2.82 9.96
CA HIS A 95 -24.49 1.58 9.56
C HIS A 95 -23.03 1.49 10.06
N HIS A 96 -22.60 2.41 10.93
CA HIS A 96 -21.24 2.46 11.49
C HIS A 96 -20.15 2.42 10.41
N ARG A 97 -20.39 3.04 9.25
CA ARG A 97 -19.44 3.07 8.13
C ARG A 97 -18.45 4.22 8.28
N LYS A 98 -17.20 3.97 7.87
CA LYS A 98 -16.14 4.98 7.97
C LYS A 98 -16.30 6.10 6.95
N TYR A 99 -16.71 5.77 5.71
CA TYR A 99 -16.91 6.76 4.65
C TYR A 99 -18.29 6.62 3.99
N ALA A 100 -18.84 7.74 3.51
CA ALA A 100 -20.10 7.73 2.75
C ALA A 100 -19.99 6.92 1.46
N SER A 101 -18.78 6.84 0.88
CA SER A 101 -18.48 6.00 -0.28
C SER A 101 -18.66 4.52 -0.03
N ASP A 102 -18.54 4.04 1.22
CA ASP A 102 -18.76 2.63 1.54
C ASP A 102 -20.25 2.30 1.40
N VAL A 103 -21.12 3.17 1.92
CA VAL A 103 -22.59 3.07 1.76
C VAL A 103 -23.00 3.18 0.30
N ILE A 104 -22.36 4.08 -0.48
CA ILE A 104 -22.66 4.22 -1.90
C ILE A 104 -22.31 2.93 -2.66
N ARG A 105 -21.17 2.30 -2.37
CA ARG A 105 -20.79 1.04 -3.03
C ARG A 105 -21.78 -0.07 -2.72
N ASP A 106 -22.11 -0.26 -1.44
CA ASP A 106 -23.13 -1.24 -1.01
C ASP A 106 -24.47 -1.01 -1.75
N ALA A 107 -24.91 0.25 -1.86
CA ALA A 107 -26.16 0.61 -2.54
C ALA A 107 -26.10 0.38 -4.06
N ILE A 108 -24.94 0.61 -4.69
CA ILE A 108 -24.73 0.30 -6.11
C ILE A 108 -24.79 -1.20 -6.32
N ASP A 109 -24.08 -1.98 -5.49
CA ASP A 109 -24.06 -3.44 -5.58
C ASP A 109 -25.48 -4.01 -5.39
N GLU A 110 -26.23 -3.53 -4.39
CA GLU A 110 -27.63 -3.92 -4.18
C GLU A 110 -28.53 -3.56 -5.37
N TYR A 111 -28.32 -2.39 -5.98
CA TYR A 111 -29.10 -1.97 -7.14
C TYR A 111 -28.79 -2.81 -8.38
N LEU A 112 -27.50 -3.06 -8.66
CA LEU A 112 -27.07 -3.95 -9.74
C LEU A 112 -27.58 -5.36 -9.51
N ASP A 113 -27.54 -5.83 -8.26
CA ASP A 113 -27.98 -7.17 -7.93
C ASP A 113 -29.48 -7.38 -8.13
N ARG A 114 -30.27 -6.35 -7.84
CA ARG A 114 -31.72 -6.33 -8.08
C ARG A 114 -32.07 -6.34 -9.58
N HIS A 115 -31.19 -5.81 -10.44
CA HIS A 115 -31.44 -5.67 -11.89
C HIS A 115 -30.54 -6.57 -12.74
N LYS A 116 -30.02 -7.68 -12.17
CA LYS A 116 -29.19 -8.65 -12.92
C LYS A 116 -29.87 -9.15 -14.19
N ASP A 117 -31.17 -9.43 -14.12
CA ASP A 117 -31.93 -9.92 -15.27
C ASP A 117 -31.96 -8.94 -16.45
N ASP A 118 -32.02 -7.64 -16.15
CA ASP A 118 -31.96 -6.59 -17.18
C ASP A 118 -30.56 -6.48 -17.79
N LEU A 119 -29.51 -6.66 -16.99
CA LEU A 119 -28.12 -6.71 -17.47
C LEU A 119 -27.89 -7.91 -18.39
N HIS A 120 -28.46 -9.07 -18.07
CA HIS A 120 -28.36 -10.27 -18.91
C HIS A 120 -29.05 -10.10 -20.27
N ARG A 121 -30.16 -9.34 -20.33
CA ARG A 121 -30.86 -9.05 -21.58
C ARG A 121 -30.08 -8.11 -22.51
N VAL A 122 -29.22 -7.24 -21.96
CA VAL A 122 -28.41 -6.30 -22.75
C VAL A 122 -27.14 -6.97 -23.31
N ALA A 123 -26.70 -8.08 -22.70
CA ALA A 123 -25.48 -8.79 -23.08
C ALA A 123 -25.68 -9.94 -24.09
N GLY A 124 -26.93 -10.28 -24.43
CA GLY A 124 -27.28 -11.28 -25.45
C GLY A 124 -27.74 -10.65 -26.76
#